data_AF-A0A843XY57-F1
#
_entry.id   AF-A0A843XY57-F1
#
_cell.length_a   1.000
_cell.length_b   1.000
_cell.length_c   1.000
_cell.angle_alpha   90.00
_cell.angle_beta   90.00
_cell.angle_gamma   90.00
#
_symmetry.space_group_name_H-M   'P 1'
#
loop_
_entity.id
_entity.type
_entity.pdbx_description
1 polymer ?
#
loop_
_entity_poly.entity_id
_entity_poly.type
_entity_poly.pdbx_seq_one_letter_code
_entity_poly.pdbx_strand_id
1 'polypeptide(L)'
;TRVSGVMTNAPVMLNVDCDMFVNNPDVVLHAMCLLIGFDNVQMSGFVHLLRRDCKDSRAPSTKAQGVSTEGKSYMEKPPIIWKGTEEQNYVEKKESAAEIITSTTQSPKTAAAIKGLTATVAAAKQVASCTYELNTCWGKEVGWAYGTLTEDIQTGLRIHSLGWKSVALDTNPPAFLGSAPVGGPASMTQYKRWCTGLLETLVGRNSPITATLTKDLGFRQCLAYLLINTWSLRSVPELCYALLAPFCVFSNTTFLPMASEPMLVILVLLLVSYNVYTLTEYLVCGLSVRAWWNNQRMERIHWTSASLFGLLCVVMKVLGMSQTTFEVTAKEQNKSTGSDAEEDPGRFTFDSSPLFIPGTVIVLLNLAALVVGSLKVMGSLSGMNYSKGTGIGELVCSAWVVVGFCPFLKGLFGKGRYGIPWPTIAIGSVLSSLFLLICKWTS
;
A
#
# COMPACT_ATOMS: atom_id res chain seq x y z
N THR A 1 -2.13 -16.02 18.32
CA THR A 1 -1.65 -17.39 18.03
C THR A 1 -1.27 -18.17 19.30
N ARG A 2 -0.30 -17.69 20.12
CA ARG A 2 0.18 -18.37 21.35
C ARG A 2 -0.91 -18.87 22.29
N VAL A 3 -1.81 -17.98 22.72
CA VAL A 3 -2.92 -18.32 23.63
C VAL A 3 -3.85 -19.39 23.03
N SER A 4 -4.21 -19.24 21.75
CA SER A 4 -5.07 -20.22 21.07
C SER A 4 -4.41 -21.61 20.99
N GLY A 5 -3.08 -21.68 20.84
CA GLY A 5 -2.32 -22.94 20.85
C GLY A 5 -2.44 -23.73 22.16
N VAL A 6 -2.61 -23.04 23.29
CA VAL A 6 -2.80 -23.68 24.61
C VAL A 6 -4.27 -23.95 24.89
N MET A 7 -5.16 -23.03 24.50
CA MET A 7 -6.59 -23.11 24.81
C MET A 7 -7.35 -24.12 23.94
N THR A 8 -7.09 -24.09 22.63
CA THR A 8 -7.91 -24.81 21.62
C THR A 8 -7.07 -25.62 20.64
N ASN A 9 -5.81 -25.25 20.45
CA ASN A 9 -4.86 -25.85 19.53
C ASN A 9 -5.41 -26.10 18.11
N ALA A 10 -6.15 -25.13 17.57
CA ALA A 10 -6.73 -25.26 16.23
C ALA A 10 -5.62 -25.38 15.16
N PRO A 11 -5.74 -26.34 14.21
CA PRO A 11 -4.73 -26.60 13.18
C PRO A 11 -4.75 -25.58 12.04
N VAL A 12 -5.72 -24.66 12.04
CA VAL A 12 -5.89 -23.59 11.05
C VAL A 12 -6.38 -22.35 11.79
N MET A 13 -5.85 -21.18 11.42
CA MET A 13 -6.25 -19.87 11.95
C MET A 13 -6.75 -18.99 10.81
N LEU A 14 -7.87 -18.31 11.06
CA LEU A 14 -8.42 -17.29 10.18
C LEU A 14 -8.10 -15.92 10.79
N ASN A 15 -7.32 -15.11 10.08
CA ASN A 15 -7.04 -13.73 10.48
C ASN A 15 -8.03 -12.77 9.82
N VAL A 16 -8.63 -11.86 10.62
CA VAL A 16 -9.67 -10.92 10.17
C VAL A 16 -9.52 -9.61 10.96
N ASP A 17 -9.64 -8.48 10.27
CA ASP A 17 -9.65 -7.15 10.88
C ASP A 17 -11.04 -6.76 11.38
N CYS A 18 -11.11 -5.83 12.34
CA CYS A 18 -12.37 -5.39 12.96
C CYS A 18 -13.33 -4.66 12.02
N ASP A 19 -12.84 -4.15 10.89
CA ASP A 19 -13.62 -3.47 9.86
C ASP A 19 -14.05 -4.40 8.73
N MET A 20 -13.85 -5.70 8.90
CA MET A 20 -14.27 -6.73 7.96
C MET A 20 -15.35 -7.62 8.57
N PHE A 21 -16.24 -8.10 7.71
CA PHE A 21 -17.17 -9.16 8.06
C PHE A 21 -17.25 -10.20 6.95
N VAL A 22 -17.57 -11.43 7.37
CA VAL A 22 -17.80 -12.56 6.45
C VAL A 22 -19.06 -12.28 5.67
N ASN A 23 -18.95 -12.23 4.35
CA ASN A 23 -20.08 -12.00 3.45
C ASN A 23 -20.52 -13.29 2.75
N ASN A 24 -19.58 -14.18 2.43
CA ASN A 24 -19.90 -15.51 1.94
C ASN A 24 -19.84 -16.52 3.11
N PRO A 25 -20.96 -17.12 3.54
CA PRO A 25 -20.99 -18.05 4.67
C PRO A 25 -20.17 -19.33 4.42
N ASP A 26 -19.98 -19.70 3.16
CA ASP A 26 -19.23 -20.90 2.75
C ASP A 26 -17.73 -20.64 2.57
N VAL A 27 -17.25 -19.42 2.84
CA VAL A 27 -15.84 -19.04 2.62
C VAL A 27 -14.86 -19.95 3.36
N VAL A 28 -15.22 -20.34 4.59
CA VAL A 28 -14.39 -21.23 5.41
C VAL A 28 -14.31 -22.61 4.76
N LEU A 29 -15.42 -23.13 4.26
CA LEU A 29 -15.47 -24.41 3.57
C LEU A 29 -14.62 -24.38 2.29
N HIS A 30 -14.78 -23.35 1.46
CA HIS A 30 -13.99 -23.18 0.24
C HIS A 30 -12.49 -23.07 0.53
N ALA A 31 -12.10 -22.29 1.55
CA ALA A 31 -10.71 -22.18 1.97
C ALA A 31 -10.15 -23.52 2.45
N MET A 32 -10.93 -24.30 3.20
CA MET A 32 -10.53 -25.62 3.69
C MET A 32 -10.38 -26.63 2.56
N CYS A 33 -11.26 -26.61 1.55
CA CYS A 33 -11.10 -27.42 0.34
C CYS A 33 -9.76 -27.13 -0.35
N LEU A 34 -9.33 -25.87 -0.39
CA LEU A 34 -8.03 -25.48 -0.95
C LEU A 34 -6.85 -25.78 -0.03
N LEU A 35 -7.02 -25.79 1.30
CA LEU A 35 -5.93 -26.13 2.22
C LEU A 35 -5.69 -27.64 2.34
N ILE A 36 -6.74 -28.45 2.18
CA ILE A 36 -6.74 -29.90 2.39
C ILE A 36 -6.71 -30.67 1.06
N GLY A 37 -7.34 -30.15 0.00
CA GLY A 37 -7.60 -30.87 -1.25
C GLY A 37 -6.52 -30.84 -2.32
N PHE A 38 -5.29 -30.40 -2.03
CA PHE A 38 -4.18 -30.50 -3.00
C PHE A 38 -3.60 -31.92 -3.03
N ASP A 39 -3.29 -32.44 -4.22
CA ASP A 39 -2.43 -33.63 -4.40
C ASP A 39 -1.03 -33.50 -3.76
N ASN A 40 -0.70 -32.28 -3.30
CA ASN A 40 0.52 -31.93 -2.56
C ASN A 40 0.18 -31.14 -1.27
N VAL A 41 -0.69 -31.71 -0.41
CA VAL A 41 -1.13 -31.17 0.91
C VAL A 41 0.02 -30.63 1.76
N GLN A 42 1.24 -31.15 1.57
CA GLN A 42 2.44 -30.82 2.32
C GLN A 42 3.06 -29.44 2.02
N MET A 43 2.63 -28.72 0.96
CA MET A 43 3.27 -27.45 0.55
C MET A 43 2.35 -26.22 0.58
N SER A 44 1.08 -26.36 1.00
CA SER A 44 0.14 -25.23 1.10
C SER A 44 0.27 -24.50 2.44
N GLY A 45 0.70 -23.23 2.39
CA GLY A 45 0.95 -22.38 3.56
C GLY A 45 -0.28 -21.59 4.00
N PHE A 46 -0.89 -20.81 3.10
CA PHE A 46 -2.09 -20.02 3.40
C PHE A 46 -2.97 -19.77 2.16
N VAL A 47 -4.27 -19.57 2.40
CA VAL A 47 -5.26 -19.14 1.42
C VAL A 47 -5.60 -17.68 1.67
N HIS A 48 -5.32 -16.84 0.68
CA HIS A 48 -5.68 -15.43 0.68
C HIS A 48 -7.15 -15.27 0.27
N LEU A 49 -7.95 -14.61 1.12
CA LEU A 49 -9.39 -14.45 0.91
C LEU A 49 -9.65 -13.02 0.46
N LEU A 50 -10.12 -12.88 -0.78
CA LEU A 50 -10.29 -11.54 -1.37
C LEU A 50 -11.44 -10.78 -0.69
N ARG A 51 -11.13 -9.57 -0.24
CA ARG A 51 -12.07 -8.59 0.33
C ARG A 51 -12.59 -7.67 -0.78
N ARG A 52 -13.84 -7.19 -0.62
CA ARG A 52 -14.36 -6.00 -1.36
C ARG A 52 -14.82 -4.90 -0.41
N ASP A 53 -14.85 -3.66 -0.90
CA ASP A 53 -15.45 -2.55 -0.16
C ASP A 53 -16.99 -2.73 -0.13
N CYS A 54 -17.60 -2.52 1.04
CA CYS A 54 -19.06 -2.48 1.20
C CYS A 54 -19.75 -1.54 0.21
N LYS A 55 -19.12 -0.41 -0.15
CA LYS A 55 -19.67 0.57 -1.09
C LYS A 55 -19.48 0.19 -2.57
N ASP A 56 -18.63 -0.79 -2.87
CA ASP A 56 -18.31 -1.23 -4.23
C ASP A 56 -18.44 -2.76 -4.40
N SER A 57 -19.47 -3.33 -3.77
CA SER A 57 -19.73 -4.78 -3.76
C SER A 57 -19.96 -5.41 -5.15
N ARG A 58 -20.23 -4.58 -6.16
CA ARG A 58 -20.49 -4.98 -7.56
C ARG A 58 -19.26 -4.92 -8.47
N ALA A 59 -18.13 -4.35 -8.05
CA ALA A 59 -16.89 -4.38 -8.82
C ALA A 59 -16.26 -5.78 -8.77
N PRO A 60 -15.82 -6.37 -9.90
CA PRO A 60 -15.15 -7.67 -9.89
C PRO A 60 -13.73 -7.56 -9.36
N SER A 61 -13.15 -8.70 -8.97
CA SER A 61 -11.82 -8.80 -8.36
C SER A 61 -10.77 -8.04 -9.16
N THR A 62 -10.00 -7.20 -8.48
CA THR A 62 -8.94 -6.35 -9.00
C THR A 62 -7.87 -7.12 -9.78
N LYS A 63 -8.11 -7.34 -11.08
CA LYS A 63 -7.05 -7.65 -12.06
C LYS A 63 -6.35 -6.39 -12.57
N ALA A 64 -7.03 -5.23 -12.56
CA ALA A 64 -6.50 -3.97 -13.08
C ALA A 64 -5.81 -3.06 -12.03
N GLN A 65 -5.92 -3.40 -10.75
CA GLN A 65 -5.12 -2.78 -9.69
C GLN A 65 -4.20 -3.85 -9.13
N GLY A 66 -2.96 -3.86 -9.61
CA GLY A 66 -1.88 -4.52 -8.89
C GLY A 66 -1.85 -3.97 -7.46
N VAL A 67 -2.42 -4.74 -6.54
CA VAL A 67 -2.26 -4.57 -5.09
C VAL A 67 -2.95 -3.34 -4.49
N SER A 68 -4.26 -3.15 -4.71
CA SER A 68 -5.06 -2.49 -3.66
C SER A 68 -5.45 -3.54 -2.63
N THR A 69 -4.52 -3.86 -1.72
CA THR A 69 -4.77 -4.80 -0.62
C THR A 69 -5.00 -4.02 0.68
N GLU A 70 -6.12 -3.32 0.78
CA GLU A 70 -6.58 -2.71 2.04
C GLU A 70 -7.21 -3.76 2.94
N GLY A 71 -6.42 -4.23 3.92
CA GLY A 71 -6.83 -5.22 4.91
C GLY A 71 -7.00 -6.60 4.30
N LYS A 72 -6.29 -7.59 4.84
CA LYS A 72 -6.21 -8.93 4.26
C LYS A 72 -6.80 -9.94 5.24
N SER A 73 -7.91 -10.55 4.86
CA SER A 73 -8.33 -11.81 5.48
C SER A 73 -7.60 -12.96 4.81
N TYR A 74 -7.01 -13.83 5.61
CA TYR A 74 -6.39 -15.05 5.09
C TYR A 74 -6.52 -16.16 6.12
N MET A 75 -6.62 -17.37 5.59
CA MET A 75 -6.66 -18.59 6.36
C MET A 75 -5.30 -19.25 6.25
N GLU A 76 -4.57 -19.30 7.36
CA GLU A 76 -3.25 -19.89 7.44
C GLU A 76 -3.26 -21.11 8.35
N LYS A 77 -2.41 -22.08 8.06
CA LYS A 77 -2.04 -23.04 9.08
C LYS A 77 -1.09 -22.33 10.08
N PRO A 78 -1.10 -22.66 11.38
CA PRO A 78 -0.37 -21.91 12.41
C PRO A 78 1.09 -21.68 12.01
N PRO A 79 1.63 -20.45 12.15
CA PRO A 79 3.01 -20.09 11.77
C PRO A 79 4.10 -20.72 12.65
N ILE A 80 3.78 -21.80 13.38
CA ILE A 80 4.65 -22.56 14.28
C ILE A 80 5.11 -23.87 13.62
N ILE A 81 4.34 -24.40 12.68
CA ILE A 81 4.81 -25.47 11.81
C ILE A 81 5.47 -24.74 10.66
N TRP A 82 6.65 -25.14 10.19
CA TRP A 82 7.05 -25.17 8.77
C TRP A 82 8.57 -25.38 8.60
N LYS A 83 8.92 -26.69 8.56
CA LYS A 83 10.12 -27.40 8.05
C LYS A 83 11.44 -27.38 8.87
N GLY A 84 11.59 -28.45 9.66
CA GLY A 84 12.81 -29.23 9.96
C GLY A 84 14.06 -28.46 10.37
N THR A 85 14.28 -28.22 11.67
CA THR A 85 15.12 -29.14 12.48
C THR A 85 14.64 -29.33 13.93
N GLU A 86 13.39 -29.00 14.25
CA GLU A 86 12.87 -29.12 15.63
C GLU A 86 11.55 -29.89 15.72
N GLU A 87 11.45 -31.01 15.00
CA GLU A 87 10.51 -32.06 15.39
C GLU A 87 10.80 -32.53 16.83
N GLN A 88 12.04 -32.44 17.31
CA GLN A 88 12.40 -32.73 18.69
C GLN A 88 11.86 -31.73 19.71
N ASN A 89 11.76 -30.43 19.39
CA ASN A 89 11.32 -29.43 20.37
C ASN A 89 9.78 -29.30 20.44
N TYR A 90 9.08 -29.70 19.37
CA TYR A 90 7.62 -29.89 19.40
C TYR A 90 7.23 -31.25 20.01
N VAL A 91 8.09 -32.28 19.90
CA VAL A 91 7.92 -33.57 20.61
C VAL A 91 8.27 -33.43 22.09
N GLU A 92 9.32 -32.71 22.49
CA GLU A 92 9.63 -32.44 23.91
C GLU A 92 8.56 -31.58 24.60
N LYS A 93 7.94 -30.63 23.88
CA LYS A 93 6.77 -29.88 24.41
C LYS A 93 5.45 -30.62 24.29
N LYS A 94 5.28 -31.52 23.32
CA LYS A 94 4.16 -32.48 23.31
C LYS A 94 4.32 -33.48 24.44
N GLU A 95 5.50 -33.94 24.76
CA GLU A 95 5.74 -34.84 25.88
C GLU A 95 5.50 -34.09 27.19
N SER A 96 6.01 -32.86 27.34
CA SER A 96 5.74 -32.03 28.52
C SER A 96 4.26 -31.63 28.69
N ALA A 97 3.51 -31.38 27.61
CA ALA A 97 2.09 -31.02 27.68
C ALA A 97 1.14 -32.23 27.61
N ALA A 98 1.52 -33.32 26.95
CA ALA A 98 0.75 -34.56 26.89
C ALA A 98 0.95 -35.40 28.15
N GLU A 99 2.13 -35.41 28.81
CA GLU A 99 2.30 -36.05 30.13
C GLU A 99 1.38 -35.45 31.20
N ILE A 100 1.07 -34.16 31.08
CA ILE A 100 0.09 -33.48 31.94
C ILE A 100 -1.34 -33.95 31.64
N ILE A 101 -1.63 -34.45 30.43
CA ILE A 101 -2.96 -34.86 29.97
C ILE A 101 -3.17 -36.38 30.09
N THR A 102 -2.16 -37.22 29.88
CA THR A 102 -2.27 -38.69 29.93
C THR A 102 -2.20 -39.29 31.34
N SER A 103 -1.87 -38.53 32.38
CA SER A 103 -1.89 -39.03 33.77
C SER A 103 -3.29 -39.09 34.41
N THR A 104 -4.38 -38.82 33.65
CA THR A 104 -5.75 -38.84 34.19
C THR A 104 -6.64 -39.88 33.52
N THR A 105 -6.18 -41.15 33.48
CA THR A 105 -7.10 -42.30 33.41
C THR A 105 -7.57 -42.65 34.82
N GLN A 106 -8.62 -41.97 35.29
CA GLN A 106 -9.76 -42.47 36.09
C GLN A 106 -10.55 -41.29 36.69
N SER A 107 -11.86 -41.29 36.46
CA SER A 107 -12.86 -40.27 36.83
C SER A 107 -12.77 -39.79 38.29
N PRO A 108 -12.81 -38.47 38.56
CA PRO A 108 -14.08 -37.73 38.73
C PRO A 108 -14.18 -36.57 37.71
N LYS A 109 -15.04 -36.76 36.71
CA LYS A 109 -15.03 -36.03 35.43
C LYS A 109 -15.25 -34.51 35.48
N THR A 110 -15.81 -33.95 36.55
CA THR A 110 -16.06 -32.49 36.63
C THR A 110 -14.90 -31.75 37.30
N ALA A 111 -14.38 -32.27 38.41
CA ALA A 111 -13.25 -31.65 39.13
C ALA A 111 -11.93 -31.76 38.36
N ALA A 112 -11.70 -32.89 37.67
CA ALA A 112 -10.53 -33.06 36.80
C ALA A 112 -10.58 -32.17 35.56
N ALA A 113 -11.76 -32.01 34.93
CA ALA A 113 -11.96 -31.09 33.81
C ALA A 113 -11.80 -29.61 34.25
N ILE A 114 -12.32 -29.24 35.43
CA ILE A 114 -12.12 -27.90 36.00
C ILE A 114 -10.65 -27.65 36.35
N LYS A 115 -9.94 -28.66 36.89
CA LYS A 115 -8.49 -28.57 37.18
C LYS A 115 -7.68 -28.43 35.88
N GLY A 116 -8.05 -29.17 34.83
CA GLY A 116 -7.47 -29.04 33.50
C GLY A 116 -7.74 -27.67 32.86
N LEU A 117 -8.95 -27.15 32.97
CA LEU A 117 -9.31 -25.81 32.46
C LEU A 117 -8.55 -24.71 33.21
N THR A 118 -8.45 -24.82 34.54
CA THR A 118 -7.70 -23.86 35.37
C THR A 118 -6.21 -23.87 35.01
N ALA A 119 -5.62 -25.05 34.81
CA ALA A 119 -4.25 -25.18 34.32
C ALA A 119 -4.06 -24.60 32.92
N THR A 120 -5.01 -24.85 32.01
CA THR A 120 -5.00 -24.31 30.63
C THR A 120 -5.08 -22.78 30.65
N VAL A 121 -5.93 -22.19 31.50
CA VAL A 121 -6.03 -20.74 31.68
C VAL A 121 -4.76 -20.16 32.31
N ALA A 122 -4.15 -20.85 33.26
CA ALA A 122 -2.88 -20.42 33.86
C ALA A 122 -1.75 -20.41 32.80
N ALA A 123 -1.65 -21.47 31.99
CA ALA A 123 -0.70 -21.52 30.88
C ALA A 123 -1.00 -20.46 29.82
N ALA A 124 -2.27 -20.20 29.50
CA ALA A 124 -2.70 -19.11 28.62
C ALA A 124 -2.23 -17.74 29.13
N LYS A 125 -2.34 -17.47 30.44
CA LYS A 125 -1.81 -16.24 31.07
C LYS A 125 -0.29 -16.14 30.95
N GLN A 126 0.43 -17.24 31.15
CA GLN A 126 1.89 -17.26 31.03
C GLN A 126 2.33 -16.96 29.59
N VAL A 127 1.73 -17.61 28.60
CA VAL A 127 2.05 -17.36 27.17
C VAL A 127 1.51 -16.03 26.66
N ALA A 128 0.67 -15.33 27.41
CA ALA A 128 0.22 -13.97 27.11
C ALA A 128 1.09 -12.88 27.78
N SER A 129 2.04 -13.27 28.64
CA SER A 129 2.90 -12.31 29.35
C SER A 129 3.69 -11.43 28.39
N CYS A 130 3.87 -10.15 28.75
CA CYS A 130 4.68 -9.18 28.01
C CYS A 130 6.17 -9.59 27.94
N THR A 131 6.64 -10.37 28.92
CA THR A 131 8.02 -10.86 28.97
C THR A 131 8.25 -12.14 28.19
N TYR A 132 7.19 -12.81 27.74
CA TYR A 132 7.33 -14.14 27.14
C TYR A 132 8.16 -14.15 25.86
N GLU A 133 8.12 -13.05 25.09
CA GLU A 133 8.86 -12.98 23.83
C GLU A 133 10.33 -12.57 24.03
N LEU A 134 10.70 -12.12 25.24
CA LEU A 134 12.08 -11.76 25.56
C LEU A 134 12.98 -12.99 25.42
N ASN A 135 14.08 -12.83 24.67
CA ASN A 135 15.05 -13.90 24.39
C ASN A 135 14.47 -15.13 23.69
N THR A 136 13.34 -15.00 23.00
CA THR A 136 12.79 -16.07 22.16
C THR A 136 12.97 -15.77 20.67
N CYS A 137 12.66 -16.77 19.83
CA CYS A 137 12.62 -16.63 18.38
C CYS A 137 11.30 -16.07 17.83
N TRP A 138 10.33 -15.72 18.69
CA TRP A 138 9.09 -15.05 18.27
C TRP A 138 9.41 -13.72 17.59
N GLY A 139 8.75 -13.45 16.46
CA GLY A 139 9.01 -12.25 15.67
C GLY A 139 10.17 -12.38 14.69
N LYS A 140 11.23 -13.09 15.09
CA LYS A 140 12.47 -13.24 14.32
C LYS A 140 12.36 -14.38 13.33
N GLU A 141 11.99 -15.56 13.82
CA GLU A 141 11.93 -16.80 13.04
C GLU A 141 10.52 -17.41 13.06
N VAL A 142 9.82 -17.25 14.19
CA VAL A 142 8.49 -17.84 14.43
C VAL A 142 7.41 -16.75 14.51
N GLY A 143 6.19 -17.07 14.07
CA GLY A 143 5.03 -16.18 14.24
C GLY A 143 4.92 -15.12 13.15
N TRP A 144 4.59 -13.89 13.51
CA TRP A 144 4.61 -12.76 12.57
C TRP A 144 6.02 -12.20 12.45
N ALA A 145 6.43 -11.75 11.27
CA ALA A 145 7.75 -11.16 11.08
C ALA A 145 7.82 -9.74 11.67
N TYR A 146 8.80 -9.46 12.52
CA TYR A 146 9.00 -8.13 13.11
C TYR A 146 9.93 -7.26 12.26
N GLY A 147 9.78 -5.94 12.41
CA GLY A 147 10.77 -4.95 11.95
C GLY A 147 10.37 -4.13 10.74
N THR A 148 9.19 -4.33 10.17
CA THR A 148 8.62 -3.49 9.10
C THR A 148 7.21 -3.03 9.46
N LEU A 149 6.75 -1.93 8.86
CA LEU A 149 5.35 -1.47 8.99
C LEU A 149 4.36 -2.29 8.13
N THR A 150 4.86 -3.27 7.38
CA THR A 150 4.07 -4.18 6.53
C THR A 150 4.48 -5.62 6.85
N GLU A 151 4.28 -6.01 8.10
CA GLU A 151 4.64 -7.33 8.62
C GLU A 151 3.92 -8.46 7.86
N ASP A 152 2.75 -8.18 7.28
CA ASP A 152 1.97 -9.10 6.47
C ASP A 152 2.70 -9.53 5.19
N ILE A 153 3.23 -8.57 4.44
CA ILE A 153 4.04 -8.82 3.24
C ILE A 153 5.34 -9.53 3.61
N GLN A 154 6.00 -9.08 4.68
CA GLN A 154 7.26 -9.67 5.15
C GLN A 154 7.06 -11.12 5.63
N THR A 155 5.97 -11.40 6.35
CA THR A 155 5.62 -12.75 6.81
C THR A 155 5.31 -13.66 5.63
N GLY A 156 4.52 -13.19 4.66
CA GLY A 156 4.25 -13.93 3.43
C GLY A 156 5.53 -14.25 2.66
N LEU A 157 6.44 -13.28 2.52
CA LEU A 157 7.73 -13.48 1.87
C LEU A 157 8.58 -14.52 2.60
N ARG A 158 8.60 -14.48 3.94
CA ARG A 158 9.30 -15.49 4.74
C ARG A 158 8.72 -16.89 4.49
N ILE A 159 7.40 -17.03 4.50
CA ILE A 159 6.72 -18.29 4.24
C ILE A 159 7.06 -18.81 2.83
N HIS A 160 6.94 -17.97 1.79
CA HIS A 160 7.29 -18.39 0.43
C HIS A 160 8.77 -18.72 0.26
N SER A 161 9.67 -18.02 0.96
CA SER A 161 11.11 -18.31 0.92
C SER A 161 11.49 -19.66 1.54
N LEU A 162 10.59 -20.28 2.30
CA LEU A 162 10.71 -21.62 2.86
C LEU A 162 10.09 -22.70 1.92
N GLY A 163 9.73 -22.33 0.68
CA GLY A 163 9.17 -23.22 -0.34
C GLY A 163 7.64 -23.38 -0.30
N TRP A 164 6.95 -22.71 0.62
CA TRP A 164 5.49 -22.80 0.76
C TRP A 164 4.77 -22.06 -0.36
N LYS A 165 3.62 -22.61 -0.75
CA LYS A 165 2.72 -22.05 -1.76
C LYS A 165 1.50 -21.42 -1.09
N SER A 166 0.98 -20.36 -1.71
CA SER A 166 -0.28 -19.75 -1.32
C SER A 166 -1.26 -19.75 -2.48
N VAL A 167 -2.55 -19.68 -2.17
CA VAL A 167 -3.63 -19.60 -3.16
C VAL A 167 -4.49 -18.38 -2.87
N ALA A 168 -4.90 -17.64 -3.91
CA ALA A 168 -5.90 -16.60 -3.78
C ALA A 168 -7.28 -17.15 -4.15
N LEU A 169 -8.24 -17.01 -3.24
CA LEU A 169 -9.62 -17.45 -3.43
C LEU A 169 -10.51 -16.23 -3.73
N ASP A 170 -11.02 -16.18 -4.95
CA ASP A 170 -12.10 -15.29 -5.36
C ASP A 170 -13.42 -16.04 -5.33
N THR A 171 -14.44 -15.44 -4.71
CA THR A 171 -15.77 -16.05 -4.54
C THR A 171 -16.85 -15.10 -5.03
N ASN A 172 -17.97 -15.68 -5.47
CA ASN A 172 -19.17 -14.94 -5.81
C ASN A 172 -20.35 -15.53 -5.01
N PRO A 173 -20.90 -14.81 -4.00
CA PRO A 173 -20.56 -13.45 -3.59
C PRO A 173 -19.17 -13.34 -2.93
N PRO A 174 -18.60 -12.13 -2.80
CA PRO A 174 -17.28 -11.90 -2.21
C PRO A 174 -17.13 -12.52 -0.82
N ALA A 175 -15.94 -13.03 -0.51
CA ALA A 175 -15.64 -13.71 0.73
C ALA A 175 -15.83 -12.79 1.95
N PHE A 176 -15.19 -11.62 1.90
CA PHE A 176 -15.27 -10.60 2.93
C PHE A 176 -15.70 -9.27 2.34
N LEU A 177 -16.46 -8.53 3.12
CA LEU A 177 -16.70 -7.11 2.89
C LEU A 177 -16.08 -6.32 4.02
N GLY A 178 -15.58 -5.12 3.74
CA GLY A 178 -15.11 -4.22 4.79
C GLY A 178 -15.10 -2.76 4.38
N SER A 179 -14.89 -1.87 5.34
CA SER A 179 -14.88 -0.42 5.12
C SER A 179 -13.52 0.13 4.72
N ALA A 180 -13.41 0.85 3.61
CA ALA A 180 -12.19 1.58 3.25
C ALA A 180 -12.09 2.92 4.01
N PRO A 181 -10.89 3.50 4.19
CA PRO A 181 -10.72 4.84 4.73
C PRO A 181 -11.50 5.87 3.91
N VAL A 182 -12.15 6.80 4.61
CA VAL A 182 -12.89 7.89 3.96
C VAL A 182 -12.03 9.15 3.97
N GLY A 183 -11.91 9.79 2.81
CA GLY A 183 -11.21 11.07 2.67
C GLY A 183 -9.70 10.97 2.40
N GLY A 184 -9.13 12.11 2.02
CA GLY A 184 -7.72 12.22 1.59
C GLY A 184 -6.71 11.92 2.71
N PRO A 185 -6.81 12.51 3.91
CA PRO A 185 -5.78 12.35 4.95
C PRO A 185 -5.58 10.93 5.45
N ALA A 186 -6.68 10.21 5.72
CA ALA A 186 -6.62 8.82 6.19
C ALA A 186 -6.02 7.90 5.12
N SER A 187 -6.46 8.07 3.86
CA SER A 187 -5.90 7.34 2.71
C SER A 187 -4.41 7.62 2.50
N MET A 188 -3.97 8.90 2.57
CA MET A 188 -2.55 9.25 2.38
C MET A 188 -1.67 8.70 3.48
N THR A 189 -2.13 8.75 4.73
CA THR A 189 -1.40 8.21 5.88
C THR A 189 -1.24 6.69 5.75
N GLN A 190 -2.30 6.00 5.32
CA GLN A 190 -2.23 4.56 5.07
C GLN A 190 -1.24 4.23 3.95
N TYR A 191 -1.33 4.94 2.83
CA TYR A 191 -0.42 4.72 1.71
C TYR A 191 1.04 4.98 2.09
N LYS A 192 1.31 6.00 2.91
CA LYS A 192 2.65 6.31 3.45
C LYS A 192 3.20 5.13 4.26
N ARG A 193 2.37 4.46 5.08
CA ARG A 193 2.81 3.28 5.85
C ARG A 193 3.17 2.12 4.96
N TRP A 194 2.33 1.83 3.97
CA TRP A 194 2.61 0.77 3.01
C TRP A 194 3.92 1.03 2.29
N CYS A 195 4.08 2.22 1.70
CA CYS A 195 5.31 2.62 1.05
C CYS A 195 6.53 2.48 1.96
N THR A 196 6.43 2.95 3.20
CA THR A 196 7.52 2.80 4.19
C THR A 196 7.84 1.32 4.41
N GLY A 197 6.88 0.49 4.83
CA GLY A 197 7.14 -0.92 5.18
C GLY A 197 7.57 -1.79 4.00
N LEU A 198 7.02 -1.54 2.81
CA LEU A 198 7.41 -2.21 1.56
C LEU A 198 8.87 -1.92 1.21
N LEU A 199 9.29 -0.66 1.34
CA LEU A 199 10.68 -0.28 1.12
C LEU A 199 11.61 -0.80 2.23
N GLU A 200 11.18 -0.82 3.49
CA GLU A 200 11.92 -1.47 4.59
C GLU A 200 12.14 -2.96 4.31
N THR A 201 11.15 -3.65 3.76
CA THR A 201 11.27 -5.04 3.33
C THR A 201 12.30 -5.20 2.20
N LEU A 202 12.34 -4.25 1.27
CA LEU A 202 13.30 -4.27 0.16
C LEU A 202 14.75 -4.08 0.62
N VAL A 203 14.99 -3.11 1.51
CA VAL A 203 16.35 -2.79 2.00
C VAL A 203 16.80 -3.69 3.16
N GLY A 204 15.86 -4.41 3.77
CA GLY A 204 16.12 -5.31 4.90
C GLY A 204 16.87 -6.59 4.52
N ARG A 205 17.38 -7.29 5.54
CA ARG A 205 18.14 -8.55 5.36
C ARG A 205 17.34 -9.68 4.70
N ASN A 206 16.02 -9.69 4.86
CA ASN A 206 15.13 -10.70 4.32
C ASN A 206 14.42 -10.21 3.04
N SER A 207 15.13 -9.47 2.18
CA SER A 207 14.57 -8.95 0.92
C SER A 207 14.23 -10.09 -0.06
N PRO A 208 13.36 -9.84 -1.06
CA PRO A 208 13.06 -10.83 -2.10
C PRO A 208 14.29 -11.30 -2.87
N ILE A 209 15.25 -10.40 -3.10
CA ILE A 209 16.51 -10.69 -3.79
C ILE A 209 17.34 -11.65 -2.95
N THR A 210 17.56 -11.31 -1.68
CA THR A 210 18.29 -12.16 -0.75
C THR A 210 17.62 -13.52 -0.59
N ALA A 211 16.29 -13.56 -0.46
CA ALA A 211 15.52 -14.80 -0.38
C ALA A 211 15.67 -15.68 -1.62
N THR A 212 15.79 -15.10 -2.82
CA THR A 212 16.02 -15.85 -4.07
C THR A 212 17.45 -16.38 -4.16
N LEU A 213 18.42 -15.62 -3.67
CA LEU A 213 19.84 -15.99 -3.73
C LEU A 213 20.24 -16.99 -2.64
N THR A 214 19.56 -17.00 -1.50
CA THR A 214 19.98 -17.74 -0.29
C THR A 214 18.95 -18.76 0.21
N LYS A 215 17.72 -18.73 -0.29
CA LYS A 215 16.61 -19.60 0.15
C LYS A 215 15.84 -20.13 -1.06
N ASP A 216 14.63 -20.65 -0.85
CA ASP A 216 13.81 -21.31 -1.87
C ASP A 216 12.68 -20.41 -2.39
N LEU A 217 13.01 -19.17 -2.79
CA LEU A 217 12.06 -18.27 -3.44
C LEU A 217 12.21 -18.35 -4.96
N GLY A 218 11.15 -18.75 -5.66
CA GLY A 218 11.18 -18.85 -7.12
C GLY A 218 11.36 -17.49 -7.80
N PHE A 219 12.08 -17.45 -8.93
CA PHE A 219 12.36 -16.21 -9.66
C PHE A 219 11.11 -15.36 -9.99
N ARG A 220 10.02 -16.00 -10.42
CA ARG A 220 8.76 -15.30 -10.72
C ARG A 220 8.11 -14.71 -9.46
N GLN A 221 8.21 -15.41 -8.32
CA GLN A 221 7.74 -14.87 -7.03
C GLN A 221 8.59 -13.68 -6.61
N CYS A 222 9.92 -13.76 -6.77
CA CYS A 222 10.82 -12.65 -6.54
C CYS A 222 10.42 -11.40 -7.34
N LEU A 223 10.16 -11.55 -8.65
CA LEU A 223 9.72 -10.43 -9.49
C LEU A 223 8.39 -9.83 -9.01
N ALA A 224 7.43 -10.66 -8.60
CA ALA A 224 6.16 -10.20 -8.04
C ALA A 224 6.38 -9.41 -6.73
N TYR A 225 7.23 -9.91 -5.83
CA TYR A 225 7.57 -9.19 -4.60
C TYR A 225 8.34 -7.90 -4.87
N LEU A 226 9.24 -7.86 -5.86
CA LEU A 226 9.95 -6.65 -6.27
C LEU A 226 8.99 -5.59 -6.82
N LEU A 227 8.00 -6.00 -7.62
CA LEU A 227 6.98 -5.08 -8.14
C LEU A 227 6.21 -4.36 -7.01
N ILE A 228 5.97 -5.05 -5.89
CA ILE A 228 5.28 -4.51 -4.72
C ILE A 228 6.26 -3.69 -3.86
N ASN A 229 7.43 -4.23 -3.55
CA ASN A 229 8.37 -3.61 -2.62
C ASN A 229 9.07 -2.35 -3.17
N THR A 230 8.97 -2.08 -4.48
CA THR A 230 9.59 -0.90 -5.14
C THR A 230 8.67 0.32 -5.24
N TRP A 231 7.46 0.26 -4.67
CA TRP A 231 6.47 1.34 -4.72
C TRP A 231 7.03 2.72 -4.35
N SER A 232 7.73 2.82 -3.22
CA SER A 232 8.32 4.08 -2.76
C SER A 232 9.37 4.66 -3.71
N LEU A 233 10.10 3.80 -4.43
CA LEU A 233 11.12 4.26 -5.38
C LEU A 233 10.51 4.97 -6.60
N ARG A 234 9.24 4.70 -6.92
CA ARG A 234 8.52 5.37 -8.02
C ARG A 234 8.27 6.85 -7.76
N SER A 235 8.36 7.31 -6.51
CA SER A 235 8.14 8.72 -6.18
C SER A 235 9.15 9.65 -6.86
N VAL A 236 10.41 9.21 -7.00
CA VAL A 236 11.49 10.01 -7.59
C VAL A 236 11.24 10.29 -9.07
N PRO A 237 11.09 9.28 -9.96
CA PRO A 237 10.82 9.56 -11.36
C PRO A 237 9.49 10.30 -11.55
N GLU A 238 8.43 9.97 -10.80
CA GLU A 238 7.14 10.68 -10.95
C GLU A 238 7.27 12.17 -10.61
N LEU A 239 7.99 12.51 -9.53
CA LEU A 239 8.26 13.90 -9.16
C LEU A 239 9.09 14.61 -10.24
N CYS A 240 10.13 13.96 -10.77
CA CYS A 240 10.93 14.51 -11.87
C CYS A 240 10.08 14.78 -13.11
N TYR A 241 9.22 13.84 -13.53
CA TYR A 241 8.34 14.02 -14.68
C TYR A 241 7.30 15.12 -14.47
N ALA A 242 6.72 15.22 -13.26
CA ALA A 242 5.75 16.27 -12.93
C ALA A 242 6.37 17.68 -12.93
N LEU A 243 7.68 17.78 -12.72
CA LEU A 243 8.44 19.04 -12.68
C LEU A 243 9.23 19.33 -13.98
N LEU A 244 9.31 18.39 -14.91
CA LEU A 244 10.09 18.53 -16.14
C LEU A 244 9.55 19.63 -17.07
N ALA A 245 8.24 19.62 -17.34
CA ALA A 245 7.59 20.65 -18.14
C ALA A 245 7.78 22.08 -17.56
N PRO A 246 7.49 22.34 -16.27
CA PRO A 246 7.72 23.66 -15.71
C PRO A 246 9.20 24.04 -15.71
N PHE A 247 10.12 23.10 -15.42
CA PHE A 247 11.56 23.36 -15.53
C PHE A 247 11.94 23.86 -16.94
N CYS A 248 11.50 23.16 -17.98
CA CYS A 248 11.77 23.52 -19.37
C CYS A 248 11.19 24.90 -19.74
N VAL A 249 9.94 25.16 -19.35
CA VAL A 249 9.30 26.47 -19.58
C VAL A 249 10.09 27.59 -18.90
N PHE A 250 10.58 27.42 -17.67
CA PHE A 250 11.29 28.49 -16.97
C PHE A 250 12.74 28.67 -17.43
N SER A 251 13.40 27.60 -17.84
CA SER A 251 14.79 27.61 -18.35
C SER A 251 14.91 27.91 -19.85
N ASN A 252 13.79 28.12 -20.57
CA ASN A 252 13.77 28.24 -22.03
C ASN A 252 14.37 27.04 -22.77
N THR A 253 14.23 25.84 -22.19
CA THR A 253 14.64 24.58 -22.81
C THR A 253 13.41 23.81 -23.29
N THR A 254 13.62 22.88 -24.22
CA THR A 254 12.58 21.99 -24.74
C THR A 254 13.04 20.54 -24.58
N PHE A 255 12.14 19.67 -24.15
CA PHE A 255 12.44 18.24 -24.05
C PHE A 255 11.67 17.41 -25.09
N LEU A 256 10.61 17.97 -25.67
CA LEU A 256 9.87 17.31 -26.74
C LEU A 256 10.48 17.62 -28.11
N PRO A 257 10.49 16.64 -29.04
CA PRO A 257 10.91 16.88 -30.41
C PRO A 257 9.97 17.86 -31.12
N MET A 258 10.45 18.49 -32.19
CA MET A 258 9.64 19.43 -32.97
C MET A 258 8.45 18.72 -33.62
N ALA A 259 7.36 19.45 -33.88
CA ALA A 259 6.14 18.88 -34.47
C ALA A 259 6.34 18.24 -35.86
N SER A 260 7.39 18.66 -36.58
CA SER A 260 7.79 18.10 -37.87
C SER A 260 8.55 16.79 -37.77
N GLU A 261 8.99 16.39 -36.57
CA GLU A 261 9.82 15.20 -36.40
C GLU A 261 8.96 13.94 -36.23
N PRO A 262 9.24 12.86 -36.98
CA PRO A 262 8.52 11.58 -36.85
C PRO A 262 8.56 10.99 -35.43
N MET A 263 9.58 11.31 -34.64
CA MET A 263 9.72 10.83 -33.27
C MET A 263 8.55 11.27 -32.37
N LEU A 264 7.99 12.47 -32.61
CA LEU A 264 6.81 12.94 -31.87
C LEU A 264 5.62 12.00 -32.06
N VAL A 265 5.43 11.48 -33.28
CA VAL A 265 4.35 10.53 -33.60
C VAL A 265 4.49 9.26 -32.78
N ILE A 266 5.71 8.72 -32.65
CA ILE A 266 5.98 7.53 -31.85
C ILE A 266 5.62 7.79 -30.37
N LEU A 267 6.01 8.95 -29.81
CA LEU A 267 5.68 9.30 -28.43
C LEU A 267 4.16 9.41 -28.20
N VAL A 268 3.44 10.05 -29.14
CA VAL A 268 1.98 10.16 -29.06
C VAL A 268 1.31 8.78 -29.17
N LEU A 269 1.77 7.91 -30.08
CA LEU A 269 1.24 6.56 -30.22
C LEU A 269 1.47 5.71 -28.96
N LEU A 270 2.64 5.84 -28.32
CA LEU A 270 2.92 5.16 -27.05
C LEU A 270 1.99 5.66 -25.92
N LEU A 271 1.79 6.97 -25.83
CA LEU A 271 0.87 7.55 -24.85
C LEU A 271 -0.57 7.06 -25.06
N VAL A 272 -1.05 7.11 -26.30
CA VAL A 272 -2.42 6.70 -26.64
C VAL A 272 -2.60 5.20 -26.42
N SER A 273 -1.67 4.37 -26.89
CA SER A 273 -1.75 2.92 -26.71
C SER A 273 -1.74 2.50 -25.23
N TYR A 274 -0.92 3.13 -24.39
CA TYR A 274 -0.92 2.89 -22.94
C TYR A 274 -2.27 3.25 -22.29
N ASN A 275 -2.84 4.41 -22.63
CA ASN A 275 -4.13 4.83 -22.07
C ASN A 275 -5.27 3.92 -22.55
N VAL A 276 -5.29 3.54 -23.83
CA VAL A 276 -6.28 2.60 -24.38
C VAL A 276 -6.14 1.22 -23.73
N TYR A 277 -4.92 0.73 -23.57
CA TYR A 277 -4.65 -0.56 -22.93
C TYR A 277 -5.17 -0.58 -21.49
N THR A 278 -4.76 0.38 -20.66
CA THR A 278 -5.17 0.43 -19.25
C THR A 278 -6.67 0.68 -19.09
N LEU A 279 -7.29 1.48 -19.96
CA LEU A 279 -8.74 1.65 -19.96
C LEU A 279 -9.45 0.34 -20.33
N THR A 280 -8.95 -0.39 -21.32
CA THR A 280 -9.51 -1.68 -21.74
C THR A 280 -9.44 -2.70 -20.60
N GLU A 281 -8.32 -2.77 -19.87
CA GLU A 281 -8.21 -3.63 -18.69
C GLU A 281 -9.28 -3.33 -17.64
N TYR A 282 -9.53 -2.05 -17.35
CA TYR A 282 -10.58 -1.63 -16.41
C TYR A 282 -11.97 -2.06 -16.89
N LEU A 283 -12.28 -1.86 -18.18
CA LEU A 283 -13.57 -2.24 -18.76
C LEU A 283 -13.77 -3.77 -18.79
N VAL A 284 -12.72 -4.54 -19.11
CA VAL A 284 -12.75 -6.01 -19.03
C VAL A 284 -12.96 -6.48 -17.59
N CYS A 285 -12.41 -5.73 -16.63
CA CYS A 285 -12.70 -5.91 -15.22
C CYS A 285 -14.02 -5.25 -14.79
N GLY A 286 -14.99 -5.00 -15.68
CA GLY A 286 -16.31 -4.46 -15.30
C GLY A 286 -16.30 -3.13 -14.53
N LEU A 287 -15.17 -2.40 -14.52
CA LEU A 287 -15.03 -1.11 -13.84
C LEU A 287 -15.42 0.02 -14.79
N SER A 288 -15.90 1.13 -14.21
CA SER A 288 -16.28 2.30 -15.01
C SER A 288 -15.07 3.10 -15.50
N VAL A 289 -15.24 3.84 -16.60
CA VAL A 289 -14.26 4.84 -17.08
C VAL A 289 -13.93 5.87 -15.98
N ARG A 290 -14.93 6.21 -15.15
CA ARG A 290 -14.73 7.10 -13.99
C ARG A 290 -13.79 6.48 -12.96
N ALA A 291 -13.91 5.18 -12.69
CA ALA A 291 -13.02 4.47 -11.78
C ALA A 291 -11.58 4.45 -12.32
N TRP A 292 -11.40 4.16 -13.61
CA TRP A 292 -10.09 4.25 -14.28
C TRP A 292 -9.49 5.65 -14.14
N TRP A 293 -10.24 6.70 -14.49
CA TRP A 293 -9.74 8.07 -14.41
C TRP A 293 -9.43 8.52 -12.98
N ASN A 294 -10.25 8.10 -12.01
CA ASN A 294 -9.97 8.36 -10.59
C ASN A 294 -8.67 7.66 -10.17
N ASN A 295 -8.45 6.41 -10.56
CA ASN A 295 -7.22 5.69 -10.25
C ASN A 295 -5.98 6.36 -10.86
N GLN A 296 -6.03 6.75 -12.14
CA GLN A 296 -4.91 7.44 -12.80
C GLN A 296 -4.49 8.72 -12.05
N ARG A 297 -5.47 9.50 -11.56
CA ARG A 297 -5.20 10.71 -10.77
C ARG A 297 -4.65 10.38 -9.39
N MET A 298 -5.28 9.43 -8.69
CA MET A 298 -4.90 9.10 -7.32
C MET A 298 -3.52 8.44 -7.25
N GLU A 299 -3.16 7.58 -8.19
CA GLU A 299 -1.82 6.99 -8.29
C GLU A 299 -0.73 8.07 -8.34
N ARG A 300 -0.86 9.08 -9.23
CA ARG A 300 0.10 10.18 -9.32
C ARG A 300 0.22 10.98 -8.02
N ILE A 301 -0.90 11.23 -7.35
CA ILE A 301 -0.94 11.89 -6.05
C ILE A 301 -0.24 11.03 -4.99
N HIS A 302 -0.53 9.73 -4.93
CA HIS A 302 0.09 8.80 -3.99
C HIS A 302 1.60 8.71 -4.17
N TRP A 303 2.09 8.64 -5.42
CA TRP A 303 3.51 8.56 -5.74
C TRP A 303 4.26 9.85 -5.36
N THR A 304 3.70 11.01 -5.67
CA THR A 304 4.37 12.30 -5.39
C THR A 304 4.24 12.77 -3.94
N SER A 305 3.25 12.25 -3.19
CA SER A 305 3.02 12.57 -1.78
C SER A 305 3.42 11.43 -0.86
N ALA A 306 2.51 10.49 -0.59
CA ALA A 306 2.67 9.46 0.44
C ALA A 306 3.93 8.60 0.24
N SER A 307 4.22 8.23 -1.00
CA SER A 307 5.37 7.40 -1.36
C SER A 307 6.69 8.14 -1.24
N LEU A 308 6.70 9.44 -1.59
CA LEU A 308 7.87 10.30 -1.39
C LEU A 308 8.23 10.39 0.10
N PHE A 309 7.25 10.60 0.97
CA PHE A 309 7.50 10.60 2.41
C PHE A 309 7.90 9.23 2.94
N GLY A 310 7.31 8.14 2.43
CA GLY A 310 7.74 6.78 2.78
C GLY A 310 9.19 6.50 2.39
N LEU A 311 9.62 6.94 1.20
CA LEU A 311 11.01 6.89 0.76
C LEU A 311 11.93 7.67 1.71
N LEU A 312 11.59 8.92 2.01
CA LEU A 312 12.38 9.77 2.90
C LEU A 312 12.51 9.16 4.31
N CYS A 313 11.43 8.58 4.85
CA CYS A 313 11.46 7.90 6.15
C CYS A 313 12.47 6.75 6.17
N VAL A 314 12.48 5.90 5.15
CA VAL A 314 13.45 4.78 5.08
C VAL A 314 14.87 5.27 4.85
N VAL A 315 15.08 6.28 3.99
CA VAL A 315 16.41 6.88 3.78
C VAL A 315 16.96 7.44 5.09
N MET A 316 16.16 8.22 5.83
CA MET A 316 16.57 8.75 7.14
C MET A 316 16.86 7.64 8.16
N LYS A 317 16.11 6.53 8.13
CA LYS A 317 16.37 5.36 8.98
C LYS A 317 17.69 4.68 8.63
N VAL A 318 17.96 4.45 7.34
CA VAL A 318 19.20 3.83 6.86
C VAL A 318 20.42 4.71 7.18
N LEU A 319 20.27 6.03 7.13
CA LEU A 319 21.30 6.99 7.54
C LEU A 319 21.46 7.14 9.07
N GLY A 320 20.66 6.45 9.88
CA GLY A 320 20.71 6.50 11.35
C GLY A 320 20.15 7.79 11.96
N MET A 321 19.42 8.60 11.19
CA MET A 321 18.90 9.91 11.61
C MET A 321 17.54 9.84 12.33
N SER A 322 16.79 8.74 12.18
CA SER A 322 15.47 8.57 12.83
C SER A 322 15.07 7.11 12.98
N GLN A 323 14.12 6.83 13.89
CA GLN A 323 13.38 5.57 13.94
C GLN A 323 12.02 5.76 13.25
N THR A 324 11.64 4.83 12.38
CA THR A 324 10.32 4.82 11.73
C THR A 324 9.22 4.59 12.76
N THR A 325 8.41 5.60 13.03
CA THR A 325 7.28 5.52 13.95
C THR A 325 6.01 5.17 13.19
N PHE A 326 5.26 4.19 13.73
CA PHE A 326 3.92 3.89 13.26
C PHE A 326 2.97 4.98 13.76
N GLU A 327 2.64 5.95 12.90
CA GLU A 327 1.44 6.78 13.12
C GLU A 327 0.22 5.84 13.09
N VAL A 328 -0.91 6.09 13.78
CA VAL A 328 -2.12 5.25 13.68
C VAL A 328 -3.11 5.88 12.70
N THR A 329 -3.73 5.11 11.81
CA THR A 329 -4.71 5.70 10.86
C THR A 329 -5.98 5.84 11.66
N ALA A 330 -6.38 7.07 11.93
CA ALA A 330 -7.68 7.32 12.52
C ALA A 330 -8.75 6.80 11.55
N LYS A 331 -9.45 5.74 11.96
CA LYS A 331 -10.74 5.39 11.39
C LYS A 331 -11.73 6.32 12.09
N GLU A 332 -12.19 7.38 11.43
CA GLU A 332 -13.09 8.34 12.09
C GLU A 332 -14.35 7.62 12.62
N GLN A 333 -14.51 7.64 13.95
CA GLN A 333 -15.80 7.52 14.63
C GLN A 333 -16.31 8.89 15.11
N ASN A 334 -15.73 9.99 14.61
CA ASN A 334 -16.18 11.33 14.99
C ASN A 334 -17.30 11.78 14.07
N LYS A 335 -18.54 11.39 14.43
CA LYS A 335 -19.70 12.26 14.15
C LYS A 335 -19.51 13.53 14.98
N SER A 336 -18.74 14.49 14.48
CA SER A 336 -18.86 15.86 14.98
C SER A 336 -20.23 16.37 14.55
N THR A 337 -21.10 16.54 15.54
CA THR A 337 -22.33 17.32 15.46
C THR A 337 -22.01 18.71 14.92
N GLY A 338 -22.35 18.97 13.65
CA GLY A 338 -22.10 20.27 13.02
C GLY A 338 -22.51 20.35 11.55
N SER A 339 -23.78 20.72 11.35
CA SER A 339 -24.44 21.25 10.14
C SER A 339 -24.46 20.39 8.87
N ASP A 340 -25.69 20.02 8.54
CA ASP A 340 -26.25 19.59 7.24
C ASP A 340 -25.66 20.31 6.01
N ALA A 341 -24.53 19.84 5.53
CA ALA A 341 -24.17 19.91 4.13
C ALA A 341 -23.93 18.48 3.69
N GLU A 342 -24.76 17.97 2.77
CA GLU A 342 -24.64 16.65 2.15
C GLU A 342 -23.16 16.29 1.96
N GLU A 343 -22.66 15.37 2.78
CA GLU A 343 -21.28 14.92 2.66
C GLU A 343 -21.17 14.20 1.33
N ASP A 344 -20.58 14.84 0.31
CA ASP A 344 -20.22 14.14 -0.93
C ASP A 344 -19.08 13.17 -0.59
N PRO A 345 -19.36 11.86 -0.47
CA PRO A 345 -18.36 10.90 -0.04
C PRO A 345 -17.27 10.69 -1.11
N GLY A 346 -17.45 11.25 -2.33
CA GLY A 346 -16.49 11.18 -3.42
C GLY A 346 -15.53 12.37 -3.51
N ARG A 347 -15.67 13.38 -2.66
CA ARG A 347 -14.83 14.59 -2.74
C ARG A 347 -13.58 14.47 -1.88
N PHE A 348 -12.42 14.69 -2.52
CA PHE A 348 -11.12 14.66 -1.87
C PHE A 348 -10.99 15.74 -0.79
N THR A 349 -10.46 15.36 0.38
CA THR A 349 -10.29 16.23 1.56
C THR A 349 -8.82 16.45 1.89
N PHE A 350 -8.54 17.51 2.65
CA PHE A 350 -7.21 17.93 3.06
C PHE A 350 -7.17 18.19 4.57
N ASP A 351 -5.98 18.05 5.16
CA ASP A 351 -5.66 18.49 6.51
C ASP A 351 -4.29 19.20 6.52
N SER A 352 -3.78 19.52 7.70
CA SER A 352 -2.49 20.19 7.89
C SER A 352 -1.27 19.27 7.72
N SER A 353 -1.46 18.03 7.25
CA SER A 353 -0.38 17.08 7.04
C SER A 353 0.61 17.57 5.96
N PRO A 354 1.93 17.39 6.17
CA PRO A 354 2.93 17.73 5.16
C PRO A 354 2.81 16.88 3.88
N LEU A 355 2.04 15.79 3.91
CA LEU A 355 1.74 14.96 2.75
C LEU A 355 1.10 15.74 1.59
N PHE A 356 0.45 16.86 1.88
CA PHE A 356 -0.19 17.69 0.85
C PHE A 356 0.73 18.76 0.25
N ILE A 357 1.94 18.96 0.80
CA ILE A 357 2.89 19.95 0.29
C ILE A 357 3.36 19.62 -1.15
N PRO A 358 3.83 18.39 -1.47
CA PRO A 358 4.34 18.08 -2.82
C PRO A 358 3.31 18.31 -3.93
N GLY A 359 2.08 17.79 -3.76
CA GLY A 359 1.00 18.01 -4.72
C GLY A 359 0.64 19.49 -4.89
N THR A 360 0.71 20.29 -3.81
CA THR A 360 0.50 21.74 -3.88
C THR A 360 1.59 22.43 -4.70
N VAL A 361 2.87 22.10 -4.46
CA VAL A 361 4.02 22.63 -5.23
C VAL A 361 3.90 22.28 -6.72
N ILE A 362 3.57 21.02 -7.03
CA ILE A 362 3.40 20.55 -8.41
C ILE A 362 2.33 21.38 -9.14
N VAL A 363 1.18 21.61 -8.52
CA VAL A 363 0.09 22.40 -9.13
C VAL A 363 0.52 23.86 -9.29
N LEU A 364 1.12 24.48 -8.28
CA LEU A 364 1.55 25.89 -8.36
C LEU A 364 2.58 26.11 -9.48
N LEU A 365 3.58 25.23 -9.58
CA LEU A 365 4.62 25.32 -10.62
C LEU A 365 4.06 25.10 -12.02
N ASN A 366 3.19 24.10 -12.21
CA ASN A 366 2.60 23.85 -13.53
C ASN A 366 1.60 24.94 -13.94
N LEU A 367 0.84 25.54 -13.01
CA LEU A 367 0.02 26.72 -13.30
C LEU A 367 0.87 27.93 -13.69
N ALA A 368 1.96 28.19 -12.95
CA ALA A 368 2.89 29.27 -13.29
C ALA A 368 3.54 29.04 -14.67
N ALA A 369 3.89 27.79 -15.01
CA ALA A 369 4.43 27.44 -16.31
C ALA A 369 3.41 27.65 -17.44
N LEU A 370 2.13 27.31 -17.21
CA LEU A 370 1.06 27.59 -18.17
C LEU A 370 0.92 29.09 -18.44
N VAL A 371 0.97 29.93 -17.40
CA VAL A 371 0.90 31.39 -17.54
C VAL A 371 2.12 31.92 -18.30
N VAL A 372 3.33 31.58 -17.84
CA VAL A 372 4.58 32.07 -18.43
C VAL A 372 4.74 31.61 -19.88
N GLY A 373 4.49 30.33 -20.16
CA GLY A 373 4.61 29.79 -21.52
C GLY A 373 3.55 30.38 -22.45
N SER A 374 2.31 30.60 -22.00
CA SER A 374 1.28 31.27 -22.80
C SER A 374 1.67 32.70 -23.15
N LEU A 375 2.24 33.45 -22.21
CA LEU A 375 2.73 34.81 -22.45
C LEU A 375 3.87 34.83 -23.49
N LYS A 376 4.79 33.85 -23.44
CA LYS A 376 5.87 33.73 -24.44
C LYS A 376 5.34 33.42 -25.83
N VAL A 377 4.38 32.49 -25.93
CA VAL A 377 3.73 32.15 -27.22
C VAL A 377 3.02 33.38 -27.79
N MET A 378 2.28 34.13 -26.97
CA MET A 378 1.58 35.34 -27.39
C MET A 378 2.55 36.46 -27.81
N GLY A 379 3.65 36.66 -27.08
CA GLY A 379 4.68 37.62 -27.43
C GLY A 379 5.38 37.29 -28.75
N SER A 380 5.68 36.01 -28.99
CA SER A 380 6.25 35.54 -30.26
C SER A 380 5.30 35.75 -31.44
N LEU A 381 4.00 35.46 -31.27
CA LEU A 381 2.97 35.73 -32.28
C LEU A 381 2.82 37.23 -32.58
N SER A 382 3.09 38.08 -31.60
CA SER A 382 3.00 39.55 -31.72
C SER A 382 4.29 40.20 -32.28
N GLY A 383 5.27 39.41 -32.70
CA GLY A 383 6.53 39.92 -33.28
C GLY A 383 7.51 40.51 -32.26
N MET A 384 7.28 40.35 -30.95
CA MET A 384 8.29 40.67 -29.93
C MET A 384 9.35 39.56 -29.92
N ASN A 385 10.63 39.95 -29.85
CA ASN A 385 11.79 39.05 -29.78
C ASN A 385 11.81 38.23 -28.47
N TYR A 386 10.87 37.31 -28.30
CA TYR A 386 10.91 36.29 -27.27
C TYR A 386 11.71 35.09 -27.78
N SER A 387 12.63 34.60 -26.93
CA SER A 387 13.43 33.41 -27.17
C SER A 387 12.55 32.24 -27.64
N LYS A 388 13.00 31.57 -28.71
CA LYS A 388 12.34 30.49 -29.45
C LYS A 388 12.28 29.15 -28.67
N GLY A 389 12.18 29.22 -27.34
CA GLY A 389 12.50 28.13 -26.42
C GLY A 389 11.35 27.63 -25.54
N THR A 390 10.08 27.92 -25.86
CA THR A 390 8.96 27.28 -25.15
C THR A 390 8.00 26.67 -26.16
N GLY A 391 8.05 25.34 -26.25
CA GLY A 391 7.19 24.57 -27.15
C GLY A 391 5.76 24.49 -26.63
N ILE A 392 4.82 24.33 -27.56
CA ILE A 392 3.41 24.03 -27.27
C ILE A 392 3.29 22.68 -26.52
N GLY A 393 4.22 21.75 -26.76
CA GLY A 393 4.24 20.43 -26.12
C GLY A 393 4.42 20.52 -24.60
N GLU A 394 5.35 21.34 -24.11
CA GLU A 394 5.58 21.54 -22.68
C GLU A 394 4.33 22.13 -21.99
N LEU A 395 3.63 23.05 -22.65
CA LEU A 395 2.35 23.59 -22.17
C LEU A 395 1.27 22.50 -22.08
N VAL A 396 1.17 21.63 -23.08
CA VAL A 396 0.26 20.48 -23.06
C VAL A 396 0.60 19.52 -21.91
N CYS A 397 1.89 19.25 -21.68
CA CYS A 397 2.34 18.44 -20.55
C CYS A 397 1.97 19.07 -19.19
N SER A 398 2.22 20.37 -19.01
CA SER A 398 1.82 21.07 -17.78
C SER A 398 0.30 21.08 -17.57
N ALA A 399 -0.48 21.25 -18.64
CA ALA A 399 -1.93 21.14 -18.57
C ALA A 399 -2.37 19.73 -18.16
N TRP A 400 -1.75 18.69 -18.73
CA TRP A 400 -2.04 17.30 -18.36
C TRP A 400 -1.74 17.01 -16.88
N VAL A 401 -0.62 17.53 -16.35
CA VAL A 401 -0.29 17.41 -14.92
C VAL A 401 -1.35 18.13 -14.07
N VAL A 402 -1.75 19.36 -14.40
CA VAL A 402 -2.80 20.08 -13.66
C VAL A 402 -4.13 19.33 -13.67
N VAL A 403 -4.49 18.72 -14.80
CA VAL A 403 -5.69 17.87 -14.93
C VAL A 403 -5.57 16.61 -14.06
N GLY A 404 -4.39 15.98 -14.03
CA GLY A 404 -4.09 14.85 -13.13
C GLY A 404 -4.25 15.21 -11.65
N PHE A 405 -3.78 16.40 -11.27
CA PHE A 405 -3.84 16.95 -9.92
C PHE A 405 -5.07 17.85 -9.66
N CYS A 406 -6.16 17.64 -10.41
CA CYS A 406 -7.35 18.48 -10.24
C CYS A 406 -7.95 18.51 -8.81
N PRO A 407 -7.81 17.47 -7.94
CA PRO A 407 -8.20 17.59 -6.53
C PRO A 407 -7.45 18.71 -5.80
N PHE A 408 -6.14 18.85 -6.04
CA PHE A 408 -5.31 19.90 -5.46
C PHE A 408 -5.64 21.28 -6.06
N LEU A 409 -5.89 21.36 -7.38
CA LEU A 409 -6.35 22.59 -8.02
C LEU A 409 -7.65 23.10 -7.38
N LYS A 410 -8.65 22.21 -7.20
CA LYS A 410 -9.90 22.54 -6.51
C LYS A 410 -9.65 22.88 -5.03
N GLY A 411 -8.68 22.21 -4.40
CA GLY A 411 -8.26 22.45 -3.03
C GLY A 411 -7.68 23.85 -2.80
N LEU A 412 -6.97 24.44 -3.78
CA LEU A 412 -6.44 25.81 -3.66
C LEU A 412 -7.53 26.87 -3.43
N PHE A 413 -8.73 26.62 -3.95
CA PHE A 413 -9.89 27.52 -3.84
C PHE A 413 -11.00 26.94 -2.95
N GLY A 414 -10.75 25.79 -2.32
CA GLY A 414 -11.70 25.11 -1.45
C GLY A 414 -11.83 25.79 -0.09
N LYS A 415 -12.92 25.48 0.63
CA LYS A 415 -13.15 25.92 2.02
C LYS A 415 -13.31 24.71 2.94
N GLY A 416 -12.99 24.91 4.22
CA GLY A 416 -13.06 23.86 5.23
C GLY A 416 -12.18 22.66 4.86
N ARG A 417 -12.65 21.43 5.14
CA ARG A 417 -11.95 20.17 4.84
C ARG A 417 -11.69 19.90 3.35
N TYR A 418 -12.30 20.66 2.45
CA TYR A 418 -12.10 20.53 0.99
C TYR A 418 -11.09 21.55 0.44
N GLY A 419 -10.59 22.47 1.28
CA GLY A 419 -9.55 23.43 0.93
C GLY A 419 -8.20 23.00 1.47
N ILE A 420 -7.13 23.26 0.71
CA ILE A 420 -5.77 23.08 1.20
C ILE A 420 -5.51 24.14 2.28
N PRO A 421 -5.03 23.77 3.48
CA PRO A 421 -4.78 24.74 4.54
C PRO A 421 -3.79 25.82 4.10
N TRP A 422 -4.02 27.06 4.56
CA TRP A 422 -3.17 28.21 4.23
C TRP A 422 -1.67 27.97 4.50
N PRO A 423 -1.25 27.35 5.62
CA PRO A 423 0.17 27.04 5.85
C PRO A 423 0.78 26.16 4.76
N THR A 424 0.03 25.16 4.28
CA THR A 424 0.46 24.27 3.19
C THR A 424 0.63 25.03 1.88
N ILE A 425 -0.29 25.95 1.56
CA ILE A 425 -0.19 26.83 0.38
C ILE A 425 1.02 27.77 0.52
N ALA A 426 1.23 28.37 1.69
CA ALA A 426 2.35 29.27 1.94
C ALA A 426 3.70 28.55 1.77
N ILE A 427 3.87 27.38 2.40
CA ILE A 427 5.08 26.55 2.25
C ILE A 427 5.24 26.14 0.78
N GLY A 428 4.18 25.69 0.13
CA GLY A 428 4.21 25.32 -1.29
C GLY A 428 4.62 26.49 -2.19
N SER A 429 4.20 27.71 -1.87
CA SER A 429 4.56 28.94 -2.60
C SER A 429 6.02 29.30 -2.41
N VAL A 430 6.55 29.17 -1.19
CA VAL A 430 7.98 29.37 -0.89
C VAL A 430 8.83 28.36 -1.66
N LEU A 431 8.48 27.08 -1.61
CA LEU A 431 9.21 26.01 -2.34
C LEU A 431 9.13 26.20 -3.86
N SER A 432 7.96 26.60 -4.37
CA SER A 432 7.79 26.92 -5.80
C SER A 432 8.67 28.10 -6.20
N SER A 433 8.74 29.14 -5.37
CA SER A 433 9.59 30.30 -5.62
C SER A 433 11.08 29.94 -5.60
N LEU A 434 11.51 29.08 -4.67
CA LEU A 434 12.87 28.55 -4.62
C LEU A 434 13.20 27.77 -5.90
N PHE A 435 12.29 26.91 -6.36
CA PHE A 435 12.45 26.17 -7.61
C PHE A 435 12.61 27.11 -8.81
N LEU A 436 11.80 28.17 -8.90
CA LEU A 436 11.93 29.19 -9.94
C LEU A 436 13.29 29.89 -9.91
N LEU A 437 13.81 30.20 -8.73
CA LEU A 437 15.15 30.79 -8.56
C LEU A 437 16.24 29.83 -9.06
N ILE A 438 16.12 28.53 -8.75
CA ILE A 438 17.05 27.51 -9.25
C ILE A 438 17.01 27.40 -10.78
N CYS A 439 15.81 27.43 -11.38
CA CYS A 439 15.66 27.41 -12.84
C CYS A 439 16.31 28.64 -13.50
N LYS A 440 16.21 29.81 -12.87
CA LYS A 440 16.87 31.03 -13.35
C LYS A 440 18.39 31.00 -13.20
N TRP A 441 18.91 30.36 -12.17
CA TRP A 441 20.35 30.24 -11.95
C TRP A 441 21.02 29.23 -12.89
N THR A 442 20.25 28.26 -13.39
CA THR A 442 20.72 27.21 -14.30
C THR A 442 20.54 27.53 -15.80
N SER A 443 19.78 28.59 -16.11
CA SER A 443 19.61 29.17 -17.45
C SER A 443 20.61 30.30 -17.69
#